data_AF-A0A7D4UDX9-F1
#
_entry.id   AF-A0A7D4UDX9-F1
#
_cell.length_a   1.000
_cell.length_b   1.000
_cell.length_c   1.000
_cell.angle_alpha   90.00
_cell.angle_beta   90.00
_cell.angle_gamma   90.00
#
_symmetry.space_group_name_H-M   'P 1'
#
loop_
_entity.id
_entity.type
_entity.pdbx_description
1 polymer ?
#
loop_
_entity_poly.entity_id
_entity_poly.type
_entity_poly.pdbx_seq_one_letter_code
_entity_poly.pdbx_strand_id
1 'polypeptide(L)'
;MLKILVKLKPDPYICEMLRLRKQATKRDVLGFRLPMLTHEEPTLDVTDIIVIDPDNTYYMRMGSEAMTAYHILEDHILVIDRSLPPVPGCIVVFFHEGDFYVREYCPERDKLILRANTPAETIIIAGDQWECWGVVMLTLNPLLQPAQKTGRYGHVCAC
;
A
#
# COMPACT_ATOMS: atom_id res chain seq x y z
N MET A 1 10.53 0.15 -13.69
CA MET A 1 9.86 -1.16 -13.53
C MET A 1 9.39 -1.26 -12.08
N LEU A 2 8.10 -1.54 -11.83
CA LEU A 2 7.58 -1.67 -10.46
C LEU A 2 8.21 -2.88 -9.75
N LYS A 3 8.56 -2.70 -8.47
CA LYS A 3 9.01 -3.80 -7.60
C LYS A 3 7.88 -4.18 -6.64
N ILE A 4 7.49 -5.45 -6.65
CA ILE A 4 6.58 -6.01 -5.66
C ILE A 4 7.34 -6.05 -4.33
N LEU A 5 6.83 -5.35 -3.31
CA LEU A 5 7.54 -5.22 -2.04
C LEU A 5 7.30 -6.45 -1.16
N VAL A 6 6.04 -6.83 -0.88
CA VAL A 6 5.70 -8.02 -0.06
C VAL A 6 4.21 -8.38 -0.30
N LYS A 7 3.88 -9.68 -0.31
CA LYS A 7 2.53 -10.18 0.07
C LYS A 7 2.57 -10.46 1.57
N LEU A 8 1.83 -9.72 2.39
CA LEU A 8 1.57 -10.20 3.74
C LEU A 8 0.73 -11.47 3.56
N LYS A 9 1.31 -12.67 3.73
CA LYS A 9 0.50 -13.88 3.81
C LYS A 9 -0.19 -13.86 5.17
N PRO A 10 -1.51 -13.92 5.25
CA PRO A 10 -2.18 -14.45 6.42
C PRO A 10 -1.87 -15.94 6.40
N ASP A 11 -1.15 -16.38 7.41
CA ASP A 11 -1.01 -17.80 7.67
C ASP A 11 -2.42 -18.37 7.95
N PRO A 12 -2.86 -19.48 7.31
CA PRO A 12 -4.14 -20.12 7.61
C PRO A 12 -4.32 -20.53 9.10
N TYR A 13 -3.27 -20.49 9.93
CA TYR A 13 -3.38 -20.61 11.39
C TYR A 13 -3.80 -19.31 12.13
N ILE A 14 -4.01 -18.20 11.43
CA ILE A 14 -4.30 -16.87 12.05
C ILE A 14 -5.80 -16.65 12.30
N CYS A 15 -6.70 -17.40 11.63
CA CYS A 15 -8.16 -17.26 11.85
C CYS A 15 -8.62 -17.61 13.28
N GLU A 16 -7.88 -18.43 14.02
CA GLU A 16 -8.23 -18.78 15.41
C GLU A 16 -7.44 -17.95 16.46
N MET A 17 -6.53 -17.07 16.01
CA MET A 17 -5.57 -16.41 16.90
C MET A 17 -5.63 -14.87 16.89
N LEU A 18 -6.53 -14.27 16.11
CA LEU A 18 -6.70 -12.80 16.03
C LEU A 18 -7.38 -12.13 17.24
N ARG A 19 -7.57 -12.85 18.35
CA ARG A 19 -8.02 -12.23 19.62
C ARG A 19 -6.97 -12.20 20.73
N LEU A 20 -5.76 -12.69 20.49
CA LEU A 20 -4.70 -12.67 21.49
C LEU A 20 -3.34 -12.51 20.82
N ARG A 21 -2.76 -11.30 20.90
CA ARG A 21 -1.31 -11.00 21.01
C ARG A 21 -1.08 -9.57 20.53
N LYS A 22 -0.40 -8.69 21.24
CA LYS A 22 0.11 -8.61 22.61
C LYS A 22 0.00 -7.12 22.87
N GLN A 23 -0.73 -6.68 23.89
CA GLN A 23 -0.41 -5.37 24.47
C GLN A 23 1.10 -5.43 24.76
N ALA A 24 1.89 -4.64 24.04
CA ALA A 24 3.27 -4.44 24.40
C ALA A 24 3.22 -3.88 25.82
N THR A 25 3.52 -4.71 26.82
CA THR A 25 3.62 -4.27 28.20
C THR A 25 4.60 -3.11 28.20
N LYS A 26 4.07 -1.89 28.36
CA LYS A 26 4.85 -0.66 28.47
C LYS A 26 5.95 -0.96 29.47
N ARG A 27 7.21 -0.76 29.10
CA ARG A 27 8.35 -1.04 29.99
C ARG A 27 8.12 -0.26 31.27
N ASP A 28 7.78 -0.96 32.33
CA ASP A 28 7.56 -0.37 33.64
C ASP A 28 8.94 0.01 34.17
N VAL A 29 9.26 1.30 34.11
CA VAL A 29 10.40 1.83 34.86
C VAL A 29 9.96 1.84 36.31
N LEU A 30 10.34 0.78 37.05
CA LEU A 30 10.16 0.69 38.50
C LEU A 30 10.80 1.92 39.16
N GLY A 31 10.00 2.94 39.50
CA GLY A 31 10.55 4.10 40.19
C GLY A 31 9.64 5.29 40.48
N PHE A 32 8.39 5.36 40.05
CA PHE A 32 7.36 6.23 40.66
C PHE A 32 5.99 6.00 39.99
N ARG A 33 4.98 5.52 40.72
CA ARG A 33 3.59 5.48 40.23
C ARG A 33 2.78 6.46 41.07
N LEU A 34 2.63 7.70 40.60
CA LEU A 34 1.58 8.59 41.12
C LEU A 34 0.21 8.00 40.74
N PRO A 35 -0.81 8.10 41.60
CA PRO A 35 -2.17 7.64 41.32
C PRO A 35 -2.85 8.65 40.38
N MET A 36 -2.27 8.87 39.21
CA MET A 36 -2.97 9.46 38.09
C MET A 36 -3.73 8.33 37.45
N LEU A 37 -5.05 8.48 37.33
CA LEU A 37 -5.92 7.63 36.54
C LEU A 37 -5.23 7.35 35.21
N THR A 38 -4.64 6.16 35.05
CA THR A 38 -4.01 5.76 33.79
C THR A 38 -5.16 5.51 32.83
N HIS A 39 -5.61 6.57 32.16
CA HIS A 39 -6.37 6.41 30.95
C HIS A 39 -5.42 5.71 29.98
N GLU A 40 -5.56 4.39 29.88
CA GLU A 40 -4.83 3.60 28.90
C GLU A 40 -5.36 3.99 27.54
N GLU A 41 -4.75 5.00 26.93
CA GLU A 41 -5.03 5.33 25.53
C GLU A 41 -4.75 4.08 24.69
N PRO A 42 -5.70 3.66 23.84
CA PRO A 42 -5.51 2.50 22.99
C PRO A 42 -4.29 2.71 22.10
N THR A 43 -3.50 1.65 21.94
CA THR A 43 -2.35 1.68 21.04
C THR A 43 -2.85 1.78 19.61
N LEU A 44 -2.43 2.84 18.88
CA LEU A 44 -2.71 2.99 17.46
C LEU A 44 -1.87 1.98 16.66
N ASP A 45 -2.52 1.02 16.00
CA ASP A 45 -1.90 0.18 14.97
C ASP A 45 -2.29 0.73 13.60
N VAL A 46 -1.27 1.06 12.78
CA VAL A 46 -1.48 1.56 11.43
C VAL A 46 -2.07 0.46 10.53
N THR A 47 -1.84 -0.81 10.86
CA THR A 47 -2.36 -1.96 10.13
C THR A 47 -3.89 -1.98 10.15
N ASP A 48 -4.51 -1.63 11.28
CA ASP A 48 -5.97 -1.57 11.44
C ASP A 48 -6.63 -0.52 10.53
N ILE A 49 -5.85 0.48 10.09
CA ILE A 49 -6.31 1.56 9.21
C ILE A 49 -6.11 1.19 7.73
N ILE A 50 -5.04 0.45 7.43
CA ILE A 50 -4.52 0.27 6.07
C ILE A 50 -4.84 -1.12 5.49
N VAL A 51 -4.97 -2.14 6.35
CA VAL A 51 -5.14 -3.54 5.98
C VAL A 51 -6.53 -4.02 6.38
N ILE A 52 -7.46 -3.89 5.43
CA ILE A 52 -8.84 -4.35 5.62
C ILE A 52 -8.92 -5.87 5.44
N ASP A 53 -8.35 -6.37 4.34
CA ASP A 53 -8.23 -7.79 4.03
C ASP A 53 -6.74 -8.17 3.86
N PRO A 54 -6.13 -8.79 4.88
CA PRO A 54 -4.74 -9.22 4.83
C PRO A 54 -4.41 -10.16 3.66
N ASP A 55 -5.35 -10.97 3.18
CA ASP A 55 -5.13 -11.93 2.08
C ASP A 55 -5.04 -11.23 0.71
N ASN A 56 -5.72 -10.09 0.61
CA ASN A 56 -5.88 -9.31 -0.61
C ASN A 56 -5.16 -7.96 -0.59
N THR A 57 -4.48 -7.60 0.51
CA THR A 57 -3.68 -6.38 0.62
C THR A 57 -2.21 -6.63 0.25
N TYR A 58 -1.70 -5.82 -0.67
CA TYR A 58 -0.36 -5.92 -1.23
C TYR A 58 0.35 -4.57 -1.21
N TYR A 59 1.68 -4.61 -1.24
CA TYR A 59 2.51 -3.42 -1.30
C TYR A 59 3.43 -3.45 -2.50
N MET A 60 3.53 -2.33 -3.22
CA MET A 60 4.47 -2.16 -4.33
C MET A 60 5.22 -0.85 -4.22
N ARG A 61 6.46 -0.81 -4.71
CA ARG A 61 7.23 0.43 -4.84
C ARG A 61 6.98 1.03 -6.21
N MET A 62 6.58 2.29 -6.24
CA MET A 62 6.49 3.05 -7.48
C MET A 62 7.90 3.20 -8.07
N GLY A 63 8.06 2.75 -9.31
CA GLY A 63 9.35 2.73 -10.01
C GLY A 63 9.33 3.51 -11.33
N SER A 64 8.47 4.53 -11.42
CA SER A 64 8.40 5.48 -12.54
C SER A 64 7.73 6.79 -12.13
N GLU A 65 7.84 7.81 -12.97
CA GLU A 65 7.24 9.13 -12.79
C GLU A 65 5.85 9.27 -13.47
N ALA A 66 5.32 8.17 -13.99
CA ALA A 66 4.10 8.13 -14.80
C ALA A 66 2.83 8.63 -14.07
N MET A 67 2.89 8.81 -12.75
CA MET A 67 1.76 9.22 -11.91
C MET A 67 2.04 10.48 -11.08
N THR A 68 3.02 11.29 -11.49
CA THR A 68 3.42 12.53 -10.80
C THR A 68 2.28 13.56 -10.70
N ALA A 69 1.42 13.71 -11.72
CA ALA A 69 0.21 14.55 -11.63
C ALA A 69 -0.76 14.16 -10.49
N TYR A 70 -0.70 12.90 -10.04
CA TYR A 70 -1.50 12.39 -8.92
C TYR A 70 -0.75 12.44 -7.60
N HIS A 71 0.40 13.14 -7.54
CA HIS A 71 1.31 13.21 -6.39
C HIS A 71 1.87 11.85 -5.97
N ILE A 72 1.90 10.88 -6.89
CA ILE A 72 2.55 9.58 -6.71
C ILE A 72 3.91 9.66 -7.38
N LEU A 73 4.95 9.77 -6.55
CA LEU A 73 6.33 9.92 -6.99
C LEU A 73 7.05 8.57 -7.00
N GLU A 74 8.23 8.53 -7.63
CA GLU A 74 9.15 7.41 -7.48
C GLU A 74 9.44 7.14 -6.00
N ASP A 75 9.68 5.87 -5.64
CA ASP A 75 9.90 5.39 -4.28
C ASP A 75 8.70 5.44 -3.32
N HIS A 76 7.56 6.02 -3.71
CA HIS A 76 6.33 5.88 -2.93
C HIS A 76 5.93 4.40 -2.82
N ILE A 77 5.44 4.02 -1.64
CA ILE A 77 4.90 2.69 -1.40
C ILE A 77 3.40 2.76 -1.64
N LEU A 78 2.92 1.95 -2.58
CA LEU A 78 1.51 1.80 -2.90
C LEU A 78 0.93 0.70 -2.04
N VAL A 79 -0.19 0.97 -1.38
CA VAL A 79 -1.01 -0.06 -0.72
C VAL A 79 -2.15 -0.40 -1.67
N ILE A 80 -2.23 -1.67 -2.04
CA ILE A 80 -3.10 -2.16 -3.11
C ILE A 80 -4.02 -3.24 -2.55
N ASP A 81 -5.30 -3.17 -2.88
CA ASP A 81 -6.28 -4.20 -2.57
C ASP A 81 -6.75 -4.88 -3.86
N ARG A 82 -6.64 -6.21 -3.92
CA ARG A 82 -7.05 -7.03 -5.08
C ARG A 82 -8.52 -7.45 -5.04
N SER A 83 -9.20 -7.29 -3.90
CA SER A 83 -10.62 -7.64 -3.74
C SER A 83 -11.56 -6.55 -4.27
N LEU A 84 -11.06 -5.31 -4.41
CA LEU A 84 -11.87 -4.17 -4.84
C LEU A 84 -12.07 -4.15 -6.36
N PRO A 85 -13.33 -4.08 -6.84
CA PRO A 85 -13.58 -3.77 -8.25
C PRO A 85 -13.25 -2.29 -8.53
N PRO A 86 -12.51 -1.98 -9.59
CA PRO A 86 -12.13 -0.60 -9.90
C PRO A 86 -13.35 0.23 -10.34
N VAL A 87 -13.43 1.46 -9.84
CA VAL A 87 -14.44 2.46 -10.27
C VAL A 87 -13.75 3.64 -10.96
N PRO A 88 -14.43 4.37 -11.88
CA PRO A 88 -13.82 5.48 -12.62
C PRO A 88 -13.11 6.46 -11.69
N GLY A 89 -11.86 6.82 -12.03
CA GLY A 89 -11.00 7.70 -11.22
C GLY A 89 -10.13 6.97 -10.19
N CYS A 90 -10.33 5.68 -9.94
CA CYS A 90 -9.42 4.90 -9.11
C CYS A 90 -8.02 4.83 -9.73
N ILE A 91 -7.00 4.90 -8.88
CA ILE A 91 -5.66 4.49 -9.29
C ILE A 91 -5.58 2.97 -9.20
N VAL A 92 -5.24 2.32 -10.30
CA VAL A 92 -5.17 0.87 -10.40
C VAL A 92 -3.77 0.40 -10.77
N VAL A 93 -3.41 -0.74 -10.23
CA VAL A 93 -2.32 -1.55 -10.77
C VAL A 93 -2.92 -2.50 -11.80
N PHE A 94 -2.39 -2.51 -13.01
CA PHE A 94 -2.78 -3.46 -14.03
C PHE A 94 -1.55 -4.15 -14.61
N PHE A 95 -1.77 -5.37 -15.09
CA PHE A 95 -0.75 -6.20 -15.71
C PHE A 95 -1.02 -6.28 -17.21
N HIS A 96 -0.06 -5.89 -18.03
CA HIS A 96 -0.21 -5.86 -19.48
C HIS A 96 1.12 -6.14 -20.16
N GLU A 97 1.10 -6.96 -21.21
CA GLU A 97 2.30 -7.34 -21.99
C GLU A 97 3.51 -7.83 -21.15
N GLY A 98 3.25 -8.42 -19.97
CA GLY A 98 4.30 -8.94 -19.09
C GLY A 98 4.79 -7.95 -18.03
N ASP A 99 4.28 -6.71 -18.03
CA ASP A 99 4.70 -5.64 -17.14
C ASP A 99 3.57 -5.11 -16.25
N PHE A 100 3.96 -4.62 -15.08
CA PHE A 100 3.06 -3.91 -14.17
C PHE A 100 3.08 -2.41 -14.42
N TYR A 101 1.89 -1.82 -14.43
CA TYR A 101 1.68 -0.40 -14.63
C TYR A 101 0.71 0.14 -13.60
N VAL A 102 0.89 1.42 -13.26
CA VAL A 102 0.00 2.17 -12.36
C VAL A 102 -0.63 3.29 -13.16
N ARG A 103 -1.96 3.33 -13.24
CA ARG A 103 -2.70 4.32 -14.04
C ARG A 103 -4.02 4.68 -13.37
N GLU A 104 -4.57 5.83 -13.74
CA GLU A 104 -5.95 6.17 -13.41
C GLU A 104 -6.89 5.37 -14.33
N TYR A 105 -7.86 4.68 -13.72
CA TYR A 105 -8.88 3.91 -14.40
C TYR A 105 -9.98 4.82 -14.96
N CYS A 106 -10.03 4.95 -16.29
CA CYS A 106 -11.00 5.77 -17.02
C CYS A 106 -11.74 4.91 -18.06
N PRO A 107 -12.72 4.09 -17.67
CA PRO A 107 -13.48 3.29 -18.62
C PRO A 107 -14.39 4.16 -19.49
N GLU A 108 -14.46 3.84 -20.78
CA GLU A 108 -15.43 4.38 -21.74
C GLU A 108 -16.23 3.22 -22.37
N ARG A 109 -17.29 3.55 -23.12
CA ARG A 109 -18.25 2.56 -23.65
C ARG A 109 -17.60 1.44 -24.48
N ASP A 110 -16.58 1.76 -25.28
CA ASP A 110 -16.00 0.84 -26.27
C ASP A 110 -14.48 0.61 -26.06
N LYS A 111 -13.90 1.24 -25.02
CA LYS A 111 -12.47 1.19 -24.73
C LYS A 111 -12.20 1.49 -23.27
N LEU A 112 -11.10 0.95 -22.78
CA LEU A 112 -10.54 1.31 -21.50
C LEU A 112 -9.40 2.31 -21.69
N ILE A 113 -9.47 3.45 -21.02
CA ILE A 113 -8.36 4.39 -20.91
C ILE A 113 -7.70 4.22 -19.54
N LEU A 114 -6.40 3.97 -19.55
CA LEU A 114 -5.53 3.89 -18.38
C LEU A 114 -4.61 5.12 -18.41
N ARG A 115 -5.09 6.20 -17.79
CA ARG A 115 -4.48 7.53 -17.90
C ARG A 115 -3.24 7.64 -17.03
N ALA A 116 -2.18 8.21 -17.62
CA ALA A 116 -0.93 8.56 -16.96
C ALA A 116 -0.83 10.09 -16.75
N ASN A 117 0.32 10.53 -16.25
CA ASN A 117 0.70 11.94 -16.18
C ASN A 117 0.75 12.59 -17.57
N THR A 118 1.26 11.87 -18.57
CA THR A 118 1.37 12.35 -19.95
C THR A 118 0.50 11.54 -20.92
N PRO A 119 0.03 12.15 -22.02
CA PRO A 119 -0.68 11.42 -23.08
C PRO A 119 0.15 10.30 -23.70
N ALA A 120 1.48 10.46 -23.77
CA ALA A 120 2.40 9.47 -24.34
C ALA A 120 2.49 8.18 -23.51
N GLU A 121 2.28 8.28 -22.19
CA GLU A 121 2.31 7.14 -21.26
C GLU A 121 0.91 6.55 -20.97
N THR A 122 -0.14 7.19 -21.51
CA THR A 122 -1.52 6.74 -21.37
C THR A 122 -1.75 5.53 -22.27
N ILE A 123 -2.36 4.49 -21.69
CA ILE A 123 -2.60 3.23 -22.39
C ILE A 123 -4.09 3.14 -22.72
N ILE A 124 -4.39 2.77 -23.96
CA ILE A 124 -5.76 2.63 -24.45
C ILE A 124 -5.93 1.20 -24.94
N ILE A 125 -6.85 0.48 -24.31
CA ILE A 125 -7.17 -0.91 -24.64
C ILE A 125 -8.56 -0.91 -25.30
N ALA A 126 -8.66 -1.50 -26.48
CA ALA A 126 -9.94 -1.65 -27.18
C ALA A 126 -10.72 -2.84 -26.59
N GLY A 127 -12.01 -2.64 -26.32
CA GLY A 127 -12.88 -3.66 -25.75
C GLY A 127 -12.57 -4.01 -24.29
N ASP A 128 -13.02 -5.20 -23.89
CA ASP A 128 -13.14 -5.58 -22.46
C ASP A 128 -12.07 -6.59 -22.01
N GLN A 129 -11.07 -6.88 -22.85
CA GLN A 129 -10.00 -7.81 -22.50
C GLN A 129 -8.88 -7.11 -21.76
N TRP A 130 -9.07 -6.96 -20.45
CA TRP A 130 -8.06 -6.44 -19.53
C TRP A 130 -8.28 -7.06 -18.14
N GLU A 131 -7.20 -7.13 -17.36
CA GLU A 131 -7.26 -7.62 -15.99
C GLU A 131 -6.75 -6.52 -15.05
N CYS A 132 -7.63 -6.04 -14.17
CA CYS A 132 -7.19 -5.24 -13.03
C CYS A 132 -6.42 -6.16 -12.09
N TRP A 133 -5.19 -5.81 -11.75
CA TRP A 133 -4.46 -6.57 -10.74
C TRP A 133 -4.92 -6.20 -9.33
N GLY A 134 -5.19 -4.90 -9.09
CA GLY A 134 -5.77 -4.39 -7.85
C GLY A 134 -5.90 -2.86 -7.84
N VAL A 135 -6.64 -2.33 -6.87
CA VAL A 135 -6.89 -0.91 -6.66
C VAL A 135 -5.92 -0.35 -5.62
N VAL A 136 -5.27 0.77 -5.93
CA VAL A 136 -4.42 1.48 -4.97
C VAL A 136 -5.31 2.25 -4.00
N MET A 137 -5.27 1.88 -2.72
CA MET A 137 -6.07 2.52 -1.67
C MET A 137 -5.41 3.79 -1.12
N LEU A 138 -4.08 3.75 -0.93
CA LEU A 138 -3.30 4.87 -0.44
C LEU A 138 -1.84 4.75 -0.84
N THR A 139 -1.12 5.85 -0.72
CA THR A 139 0.33 5.90 -0.93
C THR A 139 1.04 6.36 0.34
N LEU A 140 2.16 5.73 0.65
CA LEU A 140 3.05 6.12 1.74
C LEU A 140 4.29 6.75 1.12
N ASN A 141 4.60 7.97 1.54
CA ASN A 141 5.78 8.71 1.12
C ASN A 141 6.92 8.50 2.12
N PRO A 142 7.99 7.73 1.79
CA PRO A 142 9.12 7.55 2.68
C PRO A 142 10.01 8.81 2.72
N LEU A 143 10.08 9.47 3.88
CA LEU A 143 10.90 10.69 4.06
C LEU A 143 12.28 10.42 4.68
N LEU A 144 12.61 9.15 4.94
CA LEU A 144 13.85 8.78 5.62
C LEU A 144 15.07 9.05 4.73
N GLN A 145 15.98 9.91 5.21
CA GLN A 145 17.17 10.30 4.46
C GLN A 145 18.15 9.14 4.31
N PRO A 146 18.88 9.02 3.19
CA PRO A 146 19.86 7.94 2.99
C PRO A 146 20.88 7.81 4.11
N ALA A 147 21.38 8.93 4.65
CA ALA A 147 22.33 8.94 5.77
C ALA A 147 21.75 8.35 7.07
N GLN A 148 20.43 8.34 7.23
CA GLN A 148 19.72 7.79 8.38
C GLN A 148 19.34 6.32 8.20
N LYS A 149 19.49 5.75 6.99
CA LYS A 149 19.25 4.32 6.69
C LYS A 149 20.42 3.46 7.18
N THR A 150 20.70 3.51 8.48
CA THR A 150 21.79 2.76 9.12
C THR A 150 21.30 2.04 10.38
N GLY A 151 21.99 0.98 10.77
CA GLY A 151 21.65 0.18 11.95
C GLY A 151 20.20 -0.34 11.92
N ARG A 152 19.41 -0.01 12.96
CA ARG A 152 18.00 -0.41 13.09
C ARG A 152 17.10 0.13 11.97
N TYR A 153 17.49 1.25 11.36
CA TYR A 153 16.71 1.92 10.30
C TYR A 153 17.15 1.50 8.89
N GLY A 154 18.13 0.61 8.76
CA GLY A 154 18.66 0.19 7.45
C GLY A 154 17.62 -0.48 6.54
N HIS A 155 16.57 -1.06 7.12
CA HIS A 155 15.49 -1.73 6.38
C HIS A 155 14.19 -0.90 6.31
N VAL A 156 14.14 0.26 6.97
CA VAL A 156 12.92 1.08 7.00
C VAL A 156 12.69 1.65 5.61
N CYS A 157 11.57 1.24 5.03
CA CYS A 157 11.21 1.56 3.65
C CYS A 157 12.31 1.20 2.63
N ALA A 158 13.24 0.29 2.95
CA ALA A 158 14.36 -0.06 2.09
C ALA A 158 14.06 -1.36 1.34
N CYS A 159 13.90 -1.25 0.02
CA CYS A 159 13.96 -2.32 -0.98
C CYS A 159 14.47 -1.76 -2.31
#